data_AF-A0A969KP01-F1
#
_entry.id   AF-A0A969KP01-F1
#
_cell.length_a   1.000
_cell.length_b   1.000
_cell.length_c   1.000
_cell.angle_alpha   90.00
_cell.angle_beta   90.00
_cell.angle_gamma   90.00
#
_symmetry.space_group_name_H-M   'P 1'
#
loop_
_entity.id
_entity.type
_entity.pdbx_description
1 polymer ?
#
loop_
_entity_poly.entity_id
_entity_poly.type
_entity_poly.pdbx_seq_one_letter_code
_entity_poly.pdbx_strand_id
1 'polypeptide(L)'
;MHKDLIHDHLALSADEVAQRFEALQNKLEQMWRFIGWGHLGGEAQEANTIVVVTSISVDVEVPASLLHAYEERFLFLLFLLRQPSIRMIYITSQPIDPHIVEYYLHILPGVVSSSARKRLRLVSPRDGSSQSLTAKLLHARD
;
A
#
# COMPACT_ATOMS: atom_id res chain seq x y z
N MET A 1 -13.40 -6.64 -21.16
CA MET A 1 -14.20 -5.40 -21.30
C MET A 1 -14.00 -4.55 -20.04
N HIS A 2 -12.77 -4.08 -19.80
CA HIS A 2 -12.41 -3.32 -18.59
C HIS A 2 -11.38 -2.21 -18.87
N LYS A 3 -11.03 -1.97 -20.15
CA LYS A 3 -10.24 -0.79 -20.55
C LYS A 3 -11.04 0.51 -20.37
N ASP A 4 -12.37 0.42 -20.41
CA ASP A 4 -13.27 1.58 -20.41
C ASP A 4 -13.41 2.25 -19.04
N LEU A 5 -13.17 1.54 -17.92
CA LEU A 5 -13.35 2.10 -16.57
C LEU A 5 -12.20 3.01 -16.10
N ILE A 6 -11.04 3.00 -16.77
CA ILE A 6 -9.94 3.92 -16.44
C ILE A 6 -10.04 5.23 -17.24
N HIS A 7 -10.70 5.22 -18.40
CA HIS A 7 -10.69 6.36 -19.33
C HIS A 7 -11.61 7.51 -18.90
N ASP A 8 -12.63 7.25 -18.07
CA ASP A 8 -13.73 8.21 -17.87
C ASP A 8 -13.46 9.29 -16.80
N HIS A 9 -12.40 9.16 -15.99
CA HIS A 9 -12.12 10.09 -14.88
C HIS A 9 -11.05 11.14 -15.13
N LEU A 10 -10.22 10.98 -16.17
CA LEU A 10 -9.07 11.86 -16.39
C LEU A 10 -9.28 12.86 -17.54
N ALA A 11 -10.31 12.70 -18.38
CA ALA A 11 -10.50 13.49 -19.60
C ALA A 11 -9.23 13.52 -20.49
N LEU A 12 -8.50 12.40 -20.55
CA LEU A 12 -7.28 12.21 -21.33
C LEU A 12 -7.49 11.14 -22.40
N SER A 13 -6.82 11.29 -23.54
CA SER A 13 -6.72 10.22 -24.53
C SER A 13 -5.90 9.03 -24.00
N ALA A 14 -6.10 7.85 -24.59
CA ALA A 14 -5.36 6.64 -24.23
C ALA A 14 -3.83 6.84 -24.36
N ASP A 15 -3.39 7.55 -25.40
CA ASP A 15 -1.97 7.83 -25.65
C ASP A 15 -1.38 8.76 -24.59
N GLU A 16 -2.12 9.80 -24.18
CA GLU A 16 -1.71 10.70 -23.09
C GLU A 16 -1.62 9.97 -21.75
N VAL A 17 -2.56 9.06 -21.46
CA VAL A 17 -2.50 8.22 -20.27
C VAL A 17 -1.25 7.34 -20.29
N ALA A 18 -0.96 6.69 -21.43
CA ALA A 18 0.22 5.84 -21.58
C ALA A 18 1.52 6.62 -21.36
N GLN A 19 1.66 7.80 -21.98
CA GLN A 19 2.84 8.67 -21.82
C GLN A 19 3.02 9.15 -20.37
N ARG A 20 1.93 9.58 -19.71
CA ARG A 20 1.99 9.98 -18.30
C ARG A 20 2.33 8.82 -17.38
N PHE A 21 1.80 7.63 -17.66
CA PHE A 21 2.11 6.43 -16.91
C PHE A 21 3.58 6.03 -17.06
N GLU A 22 4.13 6.06 -18.27
CA GLU A 22 5.55 5.81 -18.51
C GLU A 22 6.45 6.82 -17.78
N ALA A 23 6.11 8.12 -17.86
CA ALA A 23 6.82 9.16 -17.13
C ALA A 23 6.75 8.97 -15.60
N LEU A 24 5.65 8.42 -15.08
CA LEU A 24 5.54 8.03 -13.67
C LEU A 24 6.42 6.81 -13.34
N GLN A 25 6.40 5.76 -14.15
CA GLN A 25 7.22 4.55 -13.97
C GLN A 25 8.72 4.88 -13.90
N ASN A 26 9.20 5.77 -14.78
CA ASN A 26 10.59 6.21 -14.78
C ASN A 26 11.02 6.91 -13.48
N LYS A 27 10.09 7.57 -12.78
CA LYS A 27 10.35 8.15 -11.44
C LYS A 27 10.43 7.07 -10.36
N LEU A 28 9.59 6.02 -10.48
CA LEU A 28 9.52 4.94 -9.49
C LEU A 28 10.78 4.07 -9.49
N GLU A 29 11.42 3.86 -10.64
CA GLU A 29 12.69 3.11 -10.72
C GLU A 29 13.77 3.71 -9.81
N GLN A 30 13.90 5.04 -9.82
CA GLN A 30 14.84 5.74 -8.94
C GLN A 30 14.44 5.61 -7.47
N MET A 31 13.14 5.71 -7.17
CA MET A 31 12.60 5.56 -5.81
C MET A 31 12.82 4.15 -5.24
N TRP A 32 12.80 3.12 -6.08
CA TRP A 32 13.01 1.73 -5.67
C TRP A 32 14.36 1.51 -4.99
N ARG A 33 15.39 2.28 -5.38
CA ARG A 33 16.72 2.23 -4.78
C ARG A 33 16.69 2.64 -3.29
N PHE A 34 15.74 3.49 -2.89
CA PHE A 34 15.57 3.94 -1.50
C PHE A 34 14.78 2.96 -0.62
N ILE A 35 14.06 2.00 -1.22
CA ILE A 35 13.31 0.97 -0.47
C ILE A 35 14.27 -0.14 0.04
N GLY A 36 15.52 -0.14 -0.45
CA GLY A 36 16.65 -0.80 0.20
C GLY A 36 17.19 -1.97 -0.61
N TRP A 37 18.37 -1.77 -1.18
CA TRP A 37 19.21 -2.87 -1.66
C TRP A 37 19.61 -3.80 -0.49
N GLY A 38 19.35 -5.09 -0.67
CA GLY A 38 20.20 -6.20 -0.23
C GLY A 38 20.02 -6.77 1.18
N HIS A 39 19.63 -5.97 2.16
CA HIS A 39 19.52 -6.44 3.55
C HIS A 39 18.44 -5.66 4.29
N LEU A 40 17.41 -6.37 4.76
CA LEU A 40 16.51 -5.87 5.79
C LEU A 40 17.36 -5.61 7.05
N GLY A 41 17.82 -4.37 7.23
CA GLY A 41 18.83 -3.99 8.23
C GLY A 41 20.03 -3.20 7.66
N GLY A 42 20.07 -2.92 6.36
CA GLY A 42 21.05 -2.03 5.76
C GLY A 42 20.95 -0.59 6.20
N GLU A 43 22.01 0.16 5.90
CA GLU A 43 22.07 1.60 6.09
C GLU A 43 21.14 2.35 5.11
N ALA A 44 19.83 2.25 5.34
CA ALA A 44 18.89 3.23 4.82
C ALA A 44 19.14 4.54 5.59
N GLN A 45 20.13 5.32 5.16
CA GLN A 45 20.59 6.52 5.85
C GLN A 45 19.56 7.66 5.84
N GLU A 46 18.62 7.66 4.89
CA GLU A 46 17.67 8.75 4.69
C GLU A 46 16.27 8.39 5.21
N ALA A 47 15.64 9.36 5.87
CA ALA A 47 14.28 9.21 6.40
C ALA A 47 13.26 9.18 5.25
N ASN A 48 12.51 8.08 5.13
CA ASN A 48 11.57 7.86 4.04
C ASN A 48 10.19 7.47 4.58
N THR A 49 9.12 7.98 3.95
CA THR A 49 7.74 7.56 4.26
C THR A 49 7.22 6.69 3.14
N ILE A 50 6.84 5.46 3.45
CA ILE A 50 6.24 4.52 2.51
C ILE A 50 4.72 4.52 2.71
N VAL A 51 4.00 4.72 1.62
CA VAL A 51 2.54 4.56 1.58
C VAL A 51 2.24 3.21 0.93
N VAL A 52 1.61 2.32 1.68
CA VAL A 52 1.22 0.99 1.22
C VAL A 52 -0.27 1.00 0.90
N VAL A 53 -0.60 0.74 -0.37
CA VAL A 53 -1.97 0.62 -0.87
C VAL A 53 -2.12 -0.76 -1.52
N THR A 54 -2.67 -1.72 -0.77
CA THR A 54 -2.81 -3.12 -1.21
C THR A 54 -4.10 -3.32 -2.00
N SER A 55 -4.24 -2.59 -3.10
CA SER A 55 -5.44 -2.65 -3.93
C SER A 55 -5.41 -3.81 -4.91
N ILE A 56 -6.50 -4.57 -4.98
CA ILE A 56 -6.74 -5.59 -6.01
C ILE A 56 -7.98 -5.20 -6.80
N SER A 57 -7.89 -5.32 -8.12
CA SER A 57 -9.03 -5.25 -9.05
C SER A 57 -9.17 -6.61 -9.71
N VAL A 58 -10.39 -7.15 -9.71
CA VAL A 58 -10.70 -8.47 -10.31
C VAL A 58 -11.87 -8.32 -11.28
N ASP A 59 -11.75 -8.95 -12.45
CA ASP A 59 -12.79 -8.95 -13.48
C ASP A 59 -13.97 -9.89 -13.17
N VAL A 60 -13.88 -10.61 -12.04
CA VAL A 60 -14.92 -11.53 -11.55
C VAL A 60 -15.45 -11.03 -10.22
N GLU A 61 -16.75 -11.24 -9.99
CA GLU A 61 -17.38 -10.87 -8.74
C GLU A 61 -16.84 -11.74 -7.61
N VAL A 62 -16.20 -11.09 -6.62
CA VAL A 62 -15.65 -11.75 -5.44
C VAL A 62 -16.28 -11.17 -4.18
N PRO A 63 -16.45 -11.99 -3.12
CA PRO A 63 -16.91 -11.48 -1.84
C PRO A 63 -15.97 -10.39 -1.32
N ALA A 64 -16.52 -9.31 -0.76
CA ALA A 64 -15.72 -8.23 -0.17
C ALA A 64 -14.78 -8.74 0.95
N SER A 65 -15.21 -9.76 1.69
CA SER A 65 -14.38 -10.43 2.71
C SER A 65 -13.12 -11.06 2.12
N LEU A 66 -13.17 -11.58 0.89
CA LEU A 66 -12.00 -12.14 0.21
C LEU A 66 -11.02 -11.03 -0.17
N LEU A 67 -11.52 -9.89 -0.69
CA LEU A 67 -10.67 -8.74 -1.01
C LEU A 67 -9.98 -8.19 0.24
N HIS A 68 -10.70 -8.04 1.35
CA HIS A 68 -10.11 -7.61 2.62
C HIS A 68 -9.06 -8.61 3.14
N ALA A 69 -9.31 -9.92 3.03
CA ALA A 69 -8.32 -10.92 3.42
C ALA A 69 -7.04 -10.84 2.58
N TYR A 70 -7.14 -10.47 1.30
CA TYR A 70 -5.96 -10.20 0.48
C TYR A 70 -5.20 -8.96 0.94
N GLU A 71 -5.89 -7.87 1.32
CA GLU A 71 -5.24 -6.69 1.88
C GLU A 71 -4.42 -7.05 3.14
N GLU A 72 -4.99 -7.83 4.06
CA GLU A 72 -4.30 -8.30 5.27
C GLU A 72 -3.14 -9.26 4.95
N ARG A 73 -3.24 -10.08 3.89
CA ARG A 73 -2.18 -11.00 3.48
C ARG A 73 -0.87 -10.27 3.15
N PHE A 74 -0.95 -9.01 2.73
CA PHE A 74 0.23 -8.16 2.47
C PHE A 74 0.79 -7.46 3.71
N LEU A 75 0.32 -7.77 4.92
CA LEU A 75 0.90 -7.26 6.17
C LEU A 75 2.36 -7.67 6.38
N PHE A 76 2.86 -8.64 5.62
CA PHE A 76 4.31 -8.91 5.59
C PHE A 76 5.14 -7.67 5.18
N LEU A 77 4.56 -6.70 4.47
CA LEU A 77 5.24 -5.43 4.14
C LEU A 77 5.61 -4.61 5.39
N LEU A 78 4.99 -4.87 6.55
CA LEU A 78 5.43 -4.32 7.83
C LEU A 78 6.90 -4.66 8.15
N PHE A 79 7.48 -5.70 7.53
CA PHE A 79 8.90 -6.03 7.67
C PHE A 79 9.84 -4.94 7.14
N LEU A 80 9.36 -4.03 6.28
CA LEU A 80 10.11 -2.85 5.90
C LEU A 80 10.38 -1.91 7.09
N LEU A 81 9.54 -1.95 8.14
CA LEU A 81 9.79 -1.23 9.39
C LEU A 81 11.01 -1.77 10.15
N ARG A 82 11.67 -2.85 9.70
CA ARG A 82 13.00 -3.20 10.21
C ARG A 82 14.04 -2.11 9.97
N GLN A 83 13.86 -1.29 8.94
CA GLN A 83 14.67 -0.11 8.74
C GLN A 83 14.19 1.00 9.70
N PRO A 84 15.06 1.54 10.57
CA PRO A 84 14.67 2.52 11.58
C PRO A 84 14.25 3.88 10.98
N SER A 85 14.75 4.20 9.78
CA SER A 85 14.48 5.44 9.04
C SER A 85 13.14 5.43 8.29
N ILE A 86 12.48 4.26 8.16
CA ILE A 86 11.18 4.15 7.49
C ILE A 86 10.05 4.56 8.44
N ARG A 87 9.15 5.42 7.95
CA ARG A 87 7.78 5.58 8.46
C ARG A 87 6.83 4.95 7.45
N MET A 88 5.73 4.37 7.92
CA MET A 88 4.77 3.68 7.07
C MET A 88 3.36 4.18 7.30
N ILE A 89 2.66 4.46 6.20
CA ILE A 89 1.20 4.64 6.16
C ILE A 89 0.66 3.42 5.44
N TYR A 90 -0.07 2.57 6.16
CA TYR A 90 -0.68 1.37 5.62
C TYR A 90 -2.18 1.60 5.45
N ILE A 91 -2.69 1.39 4.24
CA ILE A 91 -4.07 1.68 3.89
C ILE A 91 -4.79 0.37 3.56
N THR A 92 -5.94 0.16 4.18
CA THR A 92 -6.84 -0.98 3.94
C THR A 92 -8.28 -0.51 3.83
N SER A 93 -9.12 -1.24 3.10
CA SER A 93 -10.55 -0.96 2.90
C SER A 93 -11.30 -0.89 4.23
N GLN A 94 -10.98 -1.79 5.16
CA GLN A 94 -11.52 -1.85 6.52
C GLN A 94 -10.41 -1.76 7.57
N PRO A 95 -10.71 -1.28 8.80
CA PRO A 95 -9.75 -1.29 9.89
C PRO A 95 -9.27 -2.72 10.18
N ILE A 96 -7.96 -2.90 10.28
CA ILE A 96 -7.35 -4.17 10.70
C ILE A 96 -7.44 -4.27 12.22
N ASP A 97 -7.74 -5.47 12.73
CA ASP A 97 -7.71 -5.74 14.17
C ASP A 97 -6.32 -5.38 14.75
N PRO A 98 -6.25 -4.54 15.80
CA PRO A 98 -4.98 -4.19 16.44
C PRO A 98 -4.14 -5.41 16.85
N HIS A 99 -4.75 -6.52 17.26
CA HIS A 99 -4.04 -7.74 17.64
C HIS A 99 -3.30 -8.39 16.47
N ILE A 100 -3.86 -8.32 15.25
CA ILE A 100 -3.19 -8.80 14.04
C ILE A 100 -1.94 -7.94 13.79
N VAL A 101 -2.08 -6.62 13.88
CA VAL A 101 -0.96 -5.70 13.67
C VAL A 101 0.13 -5.92 14.71
N GLU A 102 -0.23 -6.00 15.98
CA GLU A 102 0.73 -6.28 17.06
C GLU A 102 1.42 -7.63 16.83
N TYR A 103 0.71 -8.68 16.42
CA TYR A 103 1.31 -9.98 16.08
C TYR A 103 2.44 -9.82 15.04
N TYR A 104 2.19 -9.12 13.93
CA TYR A 104 3.20 -8.86 12.90
C TYR A 104 4.38 -8.03 13.41
N LEU A 105 4.14 -7.06 14.31
CA LEU A 105 5.21 -6.25 14.88
C LEU A 105 6.07 -7.00 15.90
N HIS A 106 5.51 -8.00 16.60
CA HIS A 106 6.25 -8.86 17.55
C HIS A 106 7.18 -9.84 16.85
N ILE A 107 6.88 -10.24 15.62
CA ILE A 107 7.72 -11.17 14.85
C ILE A 107 8.81 -10.45 14.03
N LEU A 108 8.94 -9.12 14.12
CA LEU A 108 9.98 -8.37 13.41
C LEU A 108 11.37 -8.67 14.01
N PRO A 109 12.28 -9.33 13.28
CA PRO A 109 13.58 -9.68 13.82
C PRO A 109 14.47 -8.44 13.98
N GLY A 110 15.07 -8.30 15.16
CA GLY A 110 16.01 -7.22 15.48
C GLY A 110 15.37 -5.85 15.73
N VAL A 111 14.05 -5.79 15.95
CA VAL A 111 13.31 -4.53 16.15
C VAL A 111 12.45 -4.60 17.41
N VAL A 112 12.48 -3.54 18.22
CA VAL A 112 11.52 -3.41 19.33
C VAL A 112 10.15 -3.05 18.75
N SER A 113 9.14 -3.87 19.00
CA SER A 113 7.79 -3.72 18.44
C SER A 113 7.18 -2.34 18.72
N SER A 114 7.38 -1.79 19.91
CA SER A 114 6.90 -0.43 20.26
C SER A 114 7.54 0.67 19.40
N SER A 115 8.79 0.50 18.97
CA SER A 115 9.49 1.43 18.08
C SER A 115 8.95 1.35 16.65
N ALA A 116 8.70 0.14 16.13
CA ALA A 116 8.03 -0.04 14.85
C ALA A 116 6.60 0.51 14.87
N ARG A 117 5.85 0.26 15.94
CA ARG A 117 4.47 0.74 16.11
C ARG A 117 4.35 2.26 16.03
N LYS A 118 5.30 2.99 16.63
CA LYS A 118 5.36 4.48 16.58
C LYS A 118 5.56 5.03 15.17
N ARG A 119 6.13 4.24 14.27
CA ARG A 119 6.40 4.62 12.87
C ARG A 119 5.31 4.12 11.91
N LEU A 120 4.32 3.37 12.40
CA LEU A 120 3.21 2.83 11.62
C LEU A 120 1.92 3.63 11.85
N ARG A 121 1.36 4.17 10.76
CA ARG A 121 0.02 4.75 10.71
C ARG A 121 -0.89 3.83 9.90
N LEU A 122 -2.00 3.42 10.48
CA LEU A 122 -3.04 2.67 9.79
C LEU A 122 -4.15 3.62 9.38
N VAL A 123 -4.61 3.53 8.13
CA VAL A 123 -5.69 4.35 7.58
C VAL A 123 -6.70 3.42 6.90
N SER A 124 -7.98 3.73 7.07
CA SER A 124 -9.05 3.01 6.39
C SER A 124 -10.23 3.94 6.10
N PRO A 125 -10.79 3.92 4.88
CA PRO A 125 -12.04 4.61 4.57
C PRO A 125 -13.26 3.92 5.19
N ARG A 126 -13.10 2.74 5.81
CA ARG A 126 -14.17 1.93 6.40
C ARG A 126 -15.24 1.53 5.38
N ASP A 127 -14.82 1.30 4.14
CA ASP A 127 -15.70 0.89 3.05
C ASP A 127 -15.59 -0.63 2.84
N GLY A 128 -16.67 -1.34 3.17
CA GLY A 128 -16.76 -2.79 3.12
C GLY A 128 -17.29 -3.35 1.80
N SER A 129 -17.42 -2.50 0.78
CA SER A 129 -17.87 -2.90 -0.56
C SER A 129 -16.82 -3.76 -1.28
N SER A 130 -17.26 -4.42 -2.35
CA SER A 130 -16.40 -5.20 -3.24
C SER A 130 -15.58 -4.36 -4.22
N GLN A 131 -15.60 -3.02 -4.11
CA GLN A 131 -14.77 -2.15 -4.93
C GLN A 131 -13.28 -2.28 -4.55
N SER A 132 -12.39 -1.98 -5.50
CA SER A 132 -10.95 -1.96 -5.24
C SER A 132 -10.61 -0.83 -4.26
N LEU A 133 -9.58 -1.03 -3.43
CA LEU A 133 -9.13 0.00 -2.48
C LEU A 133 -8.78 1.31 -3.19
N THR A 134 -8.13 1.26 -4.34
CA THR A 134 -7.83 2.47 -5.12
C THR A 134 -9.10 3.20 -5.54
N ALA A 135 -10.14 2.50 -6.00
CA ALA A 135 -11.41 3.14 -6.35
C ALA A 135 -12.06 3.81 -5.12
N LYS A 136 -12.10 3.09 -3.99
CA LYS A 136 -12.61 3.62 -2.70
C LYS A 136 -11.89 4.91 -2.30
N LEU A 137 -10.57 4.95 -2.43
CA LEU A 137 -9.75 6.12 -2.09
C LEU A 137 -9.94 7.30 -3.05
N LEU A 138 -10.10 7.04 -4.35
CA LEU A 138 -10.32 8.10 -5.35
C LEU A 138 -11.72 8.71 -5.27
N HIS A 139 -12.70 7.96 -4.77
CA HIS A 139 -14.08 8.43 -4.59
C HIS A 139 -14.38 8.96 -3.18
N ALA A 140 -13.49 8.76 -2.22
CA ALA A 140 -13.57 9.38 -0.91
C ALA A 140 -13.44 10.90 -1.08
N ARG A 141 -14.58 11.59 -1.18
CA ARG A 141 -14.65 13.05 -0.99
C ARG A 141 -14.63 13.32 0.51
N ASP A 142 -13.82 14.30 0.90
CA ASP A 142 -13.70 14.81 2.28
C ASP A 142 -15.07 15.13 2.91
#